data_AF-A0A1V3SF57-F1
#
_entry.id   AF-A0A1V3SF57-F1
#
_cell.length_a   1.000
_cell.length_b   1.000
_cell.length_c   1.000
_cell.angle_alpha   90.00
_cell.angle_beta   90.00
_cell.angle_gamma   90.00
#
_symmetry.space_group_name_H-M   'P 1'
#
loop_
_entity.id
_entity.type
_entity.pdbx_description
1 polymer ?
#
loop_
_entity_poly.entity_id
_entity_poly.type
_entity_poly.pdbx_seq_one_letter_code
_entity_poly.pdbx_strand_id
1 'polypeptide(L)' 'MIDPTDWFDTPKGLVLGVLRVLWWLAMDLLIQTVGWSIGWCVLRVLTLGNYPEERLGGVDEAGTYTAFVVEVV' A
#
# COMPACT_ATOMS: atom_id res chain seq x y z
N MET A 1 -41.25 5.05 18.42
CA MET A 1 -41.15 6.48 18.10
C MET A 1 -39.84 6.62 17.33
N ILE A 2 -39.91 6.80 16.01
CA ILE A 2 -38.70 6.93 15.17
C ILE A 2 -38.18 8.36 15.40
N ASP A 3 -36.97 8.48 15.93
CA ASP A 3 -36.36 9.77 16.24
C ASP A 3 -35.79 10.36 14.93
N PRO A 4 -36.14 11.60 14.53
CA PRO A 4 -35.60 12.24 13.33
C PRO A 4 -34.07 12.30 13.30
N THR A 5 -33.43 12.18 14.46
CA THR A 5 -31.99 12.20 14.65
C THR A 5 -31.30 10.93 14.10
N ASP A 6 -31.98 9.77 14.13
CA ASP A 6 -31.45 8.49 13.61
C ASP A 6 -31.19 8.54 12.09
N TRP A 7 -31.97 9.35 11.34
CA TRP A 7 -31.80 9.50 9.89
C TRP A 7 -30.47 10.15 9.51
N PHE A 8 -29.90 10.97 10.41
CA PHE A 8 -28.62 11.64 10.20
C PHE A 8 -27.44 10.91 10.84
N ASP A 9 -27.65 10.06 11.84
CA ASP A 9 -26.57 9.31 12.49
C ASP A 9 -26.20 8.02 11.74
N THR A 10 -27.19 7.37 11.10
CA THR A 10 -26.96 6.20 10.23
C THR A 10 -25.98 6.48 9.06
N PRO A 11 -26.14 7.57 8.27
CA PRO A 11 -25.21 7.88 7.17
C PRO A 11 -23.83 8.32 7.66
N LYS A 12 -23.72 8.97 8.83
CA LYS A 12 -22.41 9.31 9.42
C LYS A 12 -21.61 8.06 9.75
N GLY A 13 -22.26 7.04 10.33
CA GLY A 13 -21.62 5.76 10.63
C GLY A 13 -21.09 5.07 9.37
N LEU A 14 -21.85 5.12 8.28
CA LEU A 14 -21.44 4.56 7.00
C LEU A 14 -20.26 5.32 6.38
N VAL A 15 -20.28 6.66 6.39
CA VAL A 15 -19.18 7.49 5.88
C VAL A 15 -17.89 7.25 6.68
N LEU A 16 -17.98 7.20 8.01
CA LEU A 16 -16.83 6.90 8.86
C LEU A 16 -16.30 5.48 8.62
N GLY A 17 -17.18 4.51 8.38
CA GLY A 17 -16.80 3.15 8.00
C GLY A 17 -16.04 3.09 6.68
N VAL A 18 -16.54 3.76 5.65
CA VAL A 18 -15.87 3.84 4.33
C VAL A 18 -14.52 4.55 4.46
N LEU A 19 -14.46 5.67 5.18
CA LEU A 19 -13.21 6.39 5.40
C LEU A 19 -12.19 5.54 6.17
N ARG A 20 -12.65 4.72 7.12
CA ARG A 20 -11.79 3.78 7.85
C ARG A 20 -11.21 2.70 6.94
N VAL A 21 -12.00 2.16 6.02
CA VAL A 21 -11.54 1.19 5.02
C VAL A 21 -10.56 1.84 4.06
N LEU A 22 -10.87 3.04 3.53
CA LEU A 22 -9.95 3.80 2.67
C LEU A 22 -8.64 4.13 3.37
N TRP A 23 -8.69 4.49 4.65
CA TRP A 23 -7.49 4.74 5.45
C TRP A 23 -6.64 3.48 5.59
N TRP A 24 -7.27 2.34 5.88
CA TRP A 24 -6.57 1.06 5.97
C TRP A 24 -5.92 0.69 4.63
N LEU A 25 -6.65 0.84 3.52
CA LEU A 25 -6.19 0.53 2.18
C LEU A 25 -5.07 1.49 1.72
N ALA A 26 -5.17 2.77 2.08
CA ALA A 26 -4.12 3.75 1.85
C ALA A 26 -2.84 3.38 2.60
N MET A 27 -2.94 2.92 3.85
CA MET A 27 -1.78 2.44 4.61
C MET A 27 -1.19 1.17 4.00
N ASP A 28 -2.03 0.22 3.58
CA ASP A 28 -1.60 -1.03 2.94
C ASP A 28 -0.82 -0.74 1.64
N LEU A 29 -1.39 0.10 0.77
CA LEU A 29 -0.74 0.56 -0.45
C LEU A 29 0.53 1.37 -0.16
N LEU A 30 0.54 2.22 0.88
CA LEU A 30 1.74 2.96 1.27
C LEU A 30 2.83 2.02 1.76
N ILE A 31 2.51 1.05 2.61
CA ILE A 31 3.47 0.08 3.14
C ILE A 31 4.03 -0.76 1.99
N GLN A 32 3.19 -1.19 1.05
CA GLN A 32 3.63 -1.94 -0.12
C GLN A 32 4.55 -1.09 -1.02
N THR A 33 4.17 0.15 -1.31
CA THR A 33 4.95 1.05 -2.16
C THR A 33 6.26 1.49 -1.49
N VAL A 34 6.22 1.80 -0.19
CA VAL A 34 7.38 2.23 0.60
C VAL A 34 8.31 1.06 0.86
N GLY A 35 7.78 -0.11 1.23
CA GLY A 35 8.55 -1.35 1.39
C GLY A 35 9.28 -1.72 0.11
N TRP A 36 8.58 -1.68 -1.02
CA TRP A 36 9.20 -1.87 -2.34
C TRP A 36 10.30 -0.84 -2.62
N SER A 37 10.02 0.44 -2.38
CA SER A 37 10.98 1.51 -2.65
C SER A 37 12.24 1.36 -1.81
N ILE A 38 12.10 0.94 -0.54
CA ILE A 38 13.23 0.70 0.37
C ILE A 38 14.03 -0.52 -0.10
N GLY A 39 13.40 -1.69 -0.29
CA GLY A 39 14.09 -2.91 -0.72
C GLY A 39 14.77 -2.73 -2.08
N TRP A 40 14.11 -2.03 -3.02
CA TRP A 40 14.68 -1.70 -4.31
C TRP A 40 15.90 -0.79 -4.17
N CYS A 41 15.84 0.25 -3.33
CA CYS A 41 16.97 1.13 -3.07
C CYS A 41 18.15 0.36 -2.44
N VAL A 42 17.87 -0.48 -1.45
CA VAL A 42 18.91 -1.28 -0.78
C VAL A 42 19.57 -2.24 -1.76
N LEU A 43 18.80 -2.96 -2.57
CA LEU A 43 19.34 -3.85 -3.61
C LEU A 43 20.15 -3.10 -4.66
N ARG A 44 19.72 -1.90 -5.05
CA ARG A 44 20.45 -1.08 -6.02
C ARG A 44 21.76 -0.56 -5.47
N VAL A 45 21.81 -0.24 -4.19
CA VAL A 45 23.07 0.11 -3.50
C VAL A 45 23.98 -1.11 -3.39
N LEU A 46 23.46 -2.27 -2.98
CA LEU A 46 24.24 -3.50 -2.81
C LEU A 46 24.78 -4.06 -4.13
N THR A 47 24.02 -3.94 -5.21
CA THR A 47 24.40 -4.44 -6.55
C THR A 47 25.11 -3.40 -7.41
N LEU A 48 25.45 -2.24 -6.82
CA LEU A 48 26.10 -1.10 -7.50
C LEU A 48 25.33 -0.66 -8.76
N GLY A 49 24.00 -0.70 -8.70
CA GLY A 49 23.12 -0.27 -9.78
C GLY A 49 22.72 -1.34 -10.80
N ASN A 50 23.20 -2.58 -10.67
CA ASN A 50 22.88 -3.65 -11.62
C ASN A 50 21.50 -4.29 -11.41
N TYR A 51 20.92 -4.18 -10.22
CA TYR A 51 19.65 -4.83 -9.87
C TYR A 51 18.85 -4.00 -8.84
N PRO A 52 17.51 -3.92 -8.93
CA PRO A 52 16.61 -4.53 -9.92
C PRO A 52 16.52 -3.75 -11.25
N GLU A 53 16.21 -4.44 -12.35
CA GLU A 53 15.98 -3.85 -13.68
C GLU A 53 14.64 -3.10 -13.78
N GLU A 54 13.69 -3.49 -12.93
CA GLU A 54 12.35 -2.90 -12.78
C GLU A 54 12.39 -1.48 -12.21
N ARG A 55 11.39 -0.66 -12.53
CA ARG A 55 11.30 0.73 -12.07
C ARG A 55 10.86 0.83 -10.60
N LEU A 56 11.15 1.97 -9.96
CA LEU A 56 10.58 2.36 -8.66
C LEU A 56 9.04 2.40 -8.79
N GLY A 57 8.37 1.33 -8.37
CA GLY A 57 6.92 1.15 -8.52
C GLY A 57 6.49 0.01 -9.45
N GLY A 58 7.42 -0.71 -10.08
CA GLY A 58 7.15 -1.88 -10.93
C GLY A 58 6.88 -3.17 -10.14
N VAL A 59 6.24 -3.10 -8.96
CA VAL A 59 5.92 -4.30 -8.15
C VAL A 59 5.15 -5.34 -8.98
N ASP A 60 4.23 -4.86 -9.81
CA ASP A 60 3.33 -5.69 -10.62
C ASP A 60 4.00 -6.21 -11.90
N GLU A 61 5.07 -5.56 -12.36
CA GLU A 61 5.85 -5.94 -13.55
C GLU A 61 7.04 -6.85 -13.15
N ALA A 62 7.48 -6.77 -11.90
CA ALA A 62 8.55 -7.57 -11.37
C ALA A 62 8.22 -9.06 -11.38
N GLY A 63 9.11 -9.86 -11.98
CA GLY A 63 9.06 -11.32 -11.84
C GLY A 63 8.99 -11.74 -10.38
N THR A 64 8.24 -12.79 -10.06
CA THR A 64 7.98 -13.27 -8.68
C THR A 64 9.25 -13.44 -7.84
N TYR A 65 10.36 -13.82 -8.47
CA TYR A 65 11.66 -13.92 -7.81
C TYR A 65 12.25 -12.55 -7.45
N THR A 66 12.19 -11.59 -8.36
CA THR A 66 12.60 -10.19 -8.14
C THR A 66 11.78 -9.57 -7.02
N ALA A 67 10.47 -9.83 -7.02
CA ALA A 67 9.58 -9.35 -5.98
C ALA A 67 9.95 -9.90 -4.59
N PHE A 68 10.19 -11.22 -4.51
CA PHE A 68 10.61 -11.88 -3.27
C PHE A 68 11.95 -11.35 -2.75
N VAL A 69 12.95 -11.13 -3.61
CA VAL A 69 14.27 -10.64 -3.18
C VAL A 69 14.18 -9.18 -2.70
N VAL A 70 13.34 -8.35 -3.31
CA VAL A 70 13.09 -6.98 -2.86
C VAL A 70 12.32 -6.94 -1.54
N GLU A 71 11.33 -7.80 -1.34
CA GLU A 71 10.54 -7.85 -0.10
C GLU A 71 11.30 -8.45 1.10
N VAL A 72 12.28 -9.33 0.87
CA VAL A 72 13.06 -9.98 1.94
C VAL A 72 14.15 -9.06 2.51
N VAL A 73 14.53 -8.01 1.78
CA VAL A 73 15.57 -7.04 2.16
C VAL A 73 14.99 -5.90 2.97
#